data_AF-A0A060C9Z4-F1
#
_entry.id   AF-A0A060C9Z4-F1
#
_cell.length_a   1.000
_cell.length_b   1.000
_cell.length_c   1.000
_cell.angle_alpha   90.00
_cell.angle_beta   90.00
_cell.angle_gamma   90.00
#
_symmetry.space_group_name_H-M   'P 1'
#
loop_
_entity.id
_entity.type
_entity.pdbx_description
1 polymer ?
#
loop_
_entity_poly.entity_id
_entity_poly.type
_entity_poly.pdbx_seq_one_letter_code
_entity_poly.pdbx_strand_id
1 'polypeptide(L)'
;MSLPTIKNKTIPTGVQEGINVIDNSTVTLVLYDKDKNGNHKDYAYVVGDFNNWKLANDETSQMYRDDATGCWWITLSGLTPTKEYAFQYYVGTTADGAIRLADAYTRKILDPDNDPSISASTYTDNKTYPTGGVGIVSTFKIQEDSYNWKNTSFKIADKDNLVIYEMLLR
;
A
#
# COMPACT_ATOMS: atom_id res chain seq x y z
N MET A 1 20.70 12.84 10.83
CA MET A 1 19.60 12.23 11.61
C MET A 1 20.23 11.17 12.50
N SER A 2 19.95 11.15 13.80
CA SER A 2 20.38 10.03 14.65
C SER A 2 19.71 8.74 14.18
N LEU A 3 20.35 7.59 14.40
CA LEU A 3 19.74 6.30 14.10
C LEU A 3 18.41 6.19 14.85
N PRO A 4 17.32 5.84 14.15
CA PRO A 4 16.01 5.81 14.77
C PRO A 4 15.86 4.61 15.71
N THR A 5 15.32 4.87 16.90
CA THR A 5 15.01 3.81 17.86
C THR A 5 13.67 3.15 17.49
N ILE A 6 13.64 1.82 17.43
CA ILE A 6 12.41 1.04 17.24
C ILE A 6 11.41 1.36 18.36
N LYS A 7 10.15 1.59 17.99
CA LYS A 7 9.04 1.77 18.92
C LYS A 7 8.17 0.52 18.94
N ASN A 8 8.30 -0.31 19.97
CA ASN A 8 7.49 -1.51 20.11
C ASN A 8 6.08 -1.19 20.61
N LYS A 9 5.06 -1.70 19.92
CA LYS A 9 3.65 -1.57 20.29
C LYS A 9 2.82 -2.64 19.58
N THR A 10 1.94 -3.31 20.32
CA THR A 10 1.01 -4.31 19.76
C THR A 10 0.13 -3.69 18.69
N ILE A 11 -0.07 -4.42 17.59
CA ILE A 11 -0.95 -4.03 16.50
C ILE A 11 -2.40 -3.85 17.00
N PRO A 12 -3.18 -2.88 16.47
CA PRO A 12 -4.59 -2.72 16.84
C PRO A 12 -5.42 -3.98 16.56
N THR A 13 -6.41 -4.28 17.39
CA THR A 13 -7.31 -5.43 17.17
C THR A 13 -8.11 -5.28 15.88
N GLY A 14 -8.26 -6.37 15.13
CA GLY A 14 -9.14 -6.43 13.96
C GLY A 14 -8.53 -5.91 12.65
N VAL A 15 -7.26 -5.52 12.66
CA VAL A 15 -6.52 -5.21 11.42
C VAL A 15 -5.72 -6.43 10.95
N GLN A 16 -5.46 -6.48 9.65
CA GLN A 16 -4.66 -7.51 8.98
C GLN A 16 -3.49 -6.88 8.21
N GLU A 17 -2.61 -7.69 7.62
CA GLU A 17 -1.55 -7.19 6.73
C GLU A 17 -2.13 -6.37 5.58
N GLY A 18 -1.43 -5.31 5.19
CA GLY A 18 -1.84 -4.35 4.17
C GLY A 18 -2.58 -3.13 4.71
N ILE A 19 -3.59 -2.68 3.95
CA ILE A 19 -4.25 -1.38 4.11
C ILE A 19 -5.63 -1.59 4.74
N ASN A 20 -5.82 -1.08 5.96
CA ASN A 20 -7.05 -1.29 6.74
C ASN A 20 -7.80 0.03 6.89
N VAL A 21 -8.94 0.16 6.23
CA VAL A 21 -9.86 1.30 6.43
C VAL A 21 -10.60 1.11 7.75
N ILE A 22 -10.38 2.02 8.71
CA ILE A 22 -10.97 1.95 10.04
C ILE A 22 -12.29 2.72 10.09
N ASP A 23 -12.27 3.93 9.52
CA ASP A 23 -13.42 4.81 9.39
C ASP A 23 -13.23 5.77 8.21
N ASN A 24 -14.13 6.75 8.06
CA ASN A 24 -14.12 7.74 6.97
C ASN A 24 -12.91 8.69 6.95
N SER A 25 -12.01 8.62 7.93
CA SER A 25 -10.85 9.51 8.05
C SER A 25 -9.58 8.81 8.57
N THR A 26 -9.66 7.50 8.81
CA THR A 26 -8.61 6.74 9.49
C THR A 26 -8.26 5.47 8.74
N VAL A 27 -6.96 5.24 8.52
CA VAL A 27 -6.41 4.03 7.91
C VAL A 27 -5.27 3.50 8.75
N THR A 28 -5.21 2.19 8.97
CA THR A 28 -4.03 1.53 9.54
C THR A 28 -3.29 0.76 8.46
N LEU A 29 -2.01 1.09 8.29
CA LEU A 29 -1.09 0.42 7.38
C LEU A 29 -0.29 -0.63 8.16
N VAL A 30 -0.17 -1.84 7.60
CA VAL A 30 0.46 -2.99 8.26
C VAL A 30 1.40 -3.68 7.28
N LEU A 31 2.69 -3.68 7.58
CA LEU A 31 3.74 -4.28 6.79
C LEU A 31 4.38 -5.46 7.54
N TYR A 32 4.15 -6.68 7.06
CA TYR A 32 4.90 -7.85 7.52
C TYR A 32 6.29 -7.86 6.88
N ASP A 33 7.34 -8.11 7.65
CA ASP A 33 8.73 -8.07 7.13
C ASP A 33 9.66 -9.19 7.63
N LYS A 34 9.14 -10.18 8.35
CA LYS A 34 9.96 -11.30 8.82
C LYS A 34 10.42 -12.17 7.65
N ASP A 35 11.71 -12.46 7.60
CA ASP A 35 12.26 -13.47 6.70
C ASP A 35 12.04 -14.89 7.25
N LYS A 36 12.43 -15.90 6.47
CA LYS A 36 12.32 -17.32 6.84
C LYS A 36 13.08 -17.71 8.12
N ASN A 37 14.03 -16.89 8.57
CA ASN A 37 14.81 -17.08 9.79
C ASN A 37 14.28 -16.24 10.96
N GLY A 38 13.20 -15.48 10.76
CA GLY A 38 12.63 -14.57 11.75
C GLY A 38 13.34 -13.21 11.85
N ASN A 39 14.29 -12.90 10.96
CA ASN A 39 14.94 -11.59 10.92
C ASN A 39 13.99 -10.55 10.34
N HIS A 40 14.24 -9.28 10.63
CA HIS A 40 13.44 -8.15 10.16
C HIS A 40 14.33 -6.94 9.87
N LYS A 41 13.72 -5.87 9.35
CA LYS A 41 14.38 -4.57 9.13
C LYS A 41 14.64 -3.88 10.47
N ASP A 42 15.61 -2.98 10.56
CA ASP A 42 15.91 -2.24 11.79
C ASP A 42 14.94 -1.06 11.99
N TYR A 43 14.30 -0.61 10.92
CA TYR A 43 13.33 0.47 10.95
C TYR A 43 12.35 0.35 9.79
N ALA A 44 11.13 0.85 10.02
CA ALA A 44 10.15 1.10 8.99
C ALA A 44 9.48 2.46 9.18
N TYR A 45 9.24 3.10 8.05
CA TYR A 45 8.55 4.37 7.94
C TYR A 45 7.57 4.32 6.78
N VAL A 46 6.62 5.23 6.82
CA VAL A 46 5.76 5.55 5.69
C VAL A 46 5.96 6.99 5.26
N VAL A 47 5.98 7.22 3.95
CA VAL A 47 5.89 8.55 3.35
C VAL A 47 4.77 8.56 2.32
N GLY A 48 4.08 9.69 2.19
CA GLY A 48 3.00 9.82 1.23
C GLY A 48 2.33 11.17 1.28
N ASP A 49 1.19 11.28 0.61
CA ASP A 49 0.49 12.57 0.49
C ASP A 49 0.02 13.13 1.83
N PHE A 50 -0.22 12.27 2.83
CA PHE A 50 -0.67 12.67 4.17
C PHE A 50 0.42 13.35 5.00
N ASN A 51 1.70 13.19 4.64
CA ASN A 51 2.83 13.84 5.31
C ASN A 51 3.73 14.62 4.36
N ASN A 52 3.22 14.99 3.18
CA ASN A 52 3.96 15.70 2.13
C ASN A 52 5.26 14.98 1.73
N TRP A 53 5.23 13.64 1.70
CA TRP A 53 6.38 12.80 1.33
C TRP A 53 7.62 13.00 2.22
N LYS A 54 7.42 13.49 3.45
CA LYS A 54 8.49 13.79 4.39
C LYS A 54 8.79 12.59 5.29
N LEU A 55 10.05 12.13 5.28
CA LEU A 55 10.55 11.16 6.25
C LEU A 55 10.77 11.84 7.61
N ALA A 56 10.20 11.30 8.68
CA ALA A 56 10.25 11.89 10.02
C ALA A 56 10.33 10.84 11.13
N ASN A 57 11.03 11.16 12.22
CA ASN A 57 11.20 10.30 13.40
C ASN A 57 10.08 10.52 14.43
N ASP A 58 8.85 10.63 13.96
CA ASP A 58 7.65 10.87 14.76
C ASP A 58 6.45 10.10 14.18
N GLU A 59 5.28 10.24 14.80
CA GLU A 59 4.06 9.51 14.42
C GLU A 59 3.48 9.92 13.06
N THR A 60 4.08 10.89 12.36
CA THR A 60 3.68 11.23 10.98
C THR A 60 4.33 10.34 9.94
N SER A 61 5.33 9.53 10.32
CA SER A 61 6.08 8.68 9.39
C SER A 61 6.63 7.41 10.02
N GLN A 62 7.16 7.46 11.24
CA GLN A 62 7.77 6.31 11.90
C GLN A 62 6.72 5.26 12.29
N MET A 63 6.92 4.02 11.86
CA MET A 63 6.03 2.91 12.18
C MET A 63 6.38 2.28 13.53
N TYR A 64 5.35 1.76 14.20
CA TYR A 64 5.49 0.90 15.36
C TYR A 64 5.85 -0.52 14.95
N ARG A 65 6.53 -1.25 15.82
CA ARG A 65 6.89 -2.66 15.65
C ARG A 65 6.07 -3.54 16.58
N ASP A 66 5.52 -4.62 16.06
CA ASP A 66 4.96 -5.70 16.85
C ASP A 66 5.68 -7.02 16.54
N ASP A 67 6.57 -7.45 17.44
CA ASP A 67 7.34 -8.67 17.25
C ASP A 67 6.50 -9.95 17.37
N ALA A 68 5.35 -9.91 18.05
CA ALA A 68 4.48 -11.07 18.17
C ALA A 68 3.89 -11.45 16.81
N THR A 69 3.51 -10.45 16.01
CA THR A 69 2.97 -10.63 14.66
C THR A 69 4.06 -10.57 13.58
N GLY A 70 5.19 -9.90 13.85
CA GLY A 70 6.23 -9.65 12.85
C GLY A 70 5.91 -8.48 11.92
N CYS A 71 5.01 -7.59 12.35
CA CYS A 71 4.53 -6.48 11.55
C CYS A 71 5.09 -5.15 12.04
N TRP A 72 5.34 -4.26 11.09
CA TRP A 72 5.37 -2.83 11.30
C TRP A 72 3.98 -2.26 11.05
N TRP A 73 3.56 -1.26 11.82
CA TRP A 73 2.26 -0.64 11.61
C TRP A 73 2.21 0.84 11.98
N ILE A 74 1.26 1.56 11.38
CA ILE A 74 0.97 2.96 11.70
C ILE A 74 -0.50 3.26 11.42
N THR A 75 -1.13 4.05 12.28
CA THR A 75 -2.49 4.56 12.05
C THR A 75 -2.41 6.02 11.60
N LEU A 76 -2.94 6.28 10.42
CA LEU A 76 -3.04 7.59 9.80
C LEU A 76 -4.45 8.14 10.04
N SER A 77 -4.56 9.39 10.48
CA SER A 77 -5.83 10.06 10.77
C SER A 77 -5.98 11.37 9.99
N GLY A 78 -7.18 11.93 9.95
CA GLY A 78 -7.44 13.21 9.26
C GLY A 78 -7.44 13.08 7.74
N LEU A 79 -7.71 11.88 7.23
CA LEU A 79 -7.80 11.59 5.81
C LEU A 79 -9.16 12.03 5.26
N THR A 80 -9.20 12.39 3.98
CA THR A 80 -10.42 12.71 3.25
C THR A 80 -10.92 11.46 2.55
N PRO A 81 -12.16 10.99 2.81
CA PRO A 81 -12.57 9.65 2.38
C PRO A 81 -12.59 9.46 0.86
N THR A 82 -12.93 10.52 0.12
CA THR A 82 -13.01 10.52 -1.35
C THR A 82 -11.69 10.79 -2.05
N LYS A 83 -10.62 11.14 -1.31
CA LYS A 83 -9.29 11.40 -1.88
C LYS A 83 -8.52 10.09 -2.01
N GLU A 84 -7.90 9.89 -3.17
CA GLU A 84 -6.92 8.82 -3.36
C GLU A 84 -5.53 9.29 -2.89
N TYR A 85 -4.96 8.56 -1.95
CA TYR A 85 -3.64 8.80 -1.37
C TYR A 85 -2.61 7.90 -2.02
N ALA A 86 -1.41 8.44 -2.24
CA ALA A 86 -0.22 7.68 -2.64
C ALA A 86 0.76 7.60 -1.48
N PHE A 87 1.45 6.46 -1.35
CA PHE A 87 2.45 6.25 -0.31
C PHE A 87 3.48 5.18 -0.69
N GLN A 88 4.58 5.15 0.06
CA GLN A 88 5.58 4.10 0.04
C GLN A 88 6.09 3.81 1.45
N TYR A 89 6.50 2.57 1.69
CA TYR A 89 7.32 2.23 2.84
C TYR A 89 8.78 2.60 2.59
N TYR A 90 9.45 3.00 3.66
CA TYR A 90 10.90 3.17 3.72
C TYR A 90 11.43 2.31 4.84
N VAL A 91 12.11 1.25 4.45
CA VAL A 91 12.58 0.21 5.38
C VAL A 91 14.02 -0.09 5.11
N GLY A 92 14.75 -0.54 6.12
CA GLY A 92 16.15 -0.83 5.93
C GLY A 92 16.79 -1.47 7.14
N THR A 93 18.06 -1.85 6.97
CA THR A 93 18.93 -2.20 8.09
C THR A 93 20.01 -1.12 8.21
N THR A 94 20.66 -1.09 9.36
CA THR A 94 21.81 -0.21 9.60
C THR A 94 23.02 -0.64 8.77
N ALA A 95 23.09 -1.91 8.38
CA ALA A 95 24.17 -2.49 7.59
C ALA A 95 23.98 -2.29 6.08
N ASP A 96 22.76 -2.47 5.57
CA ASP A 96 22.47 -2.53 4.13
C ASP A 96 21.83 -1.25 3.59
N GLY A 97 21.50 -0.31 4.48
CA GLY A 97 20.80 0.91 4.14
C GLY A 97 19.30 0.68 3.93
N ALA A 98 18.66 1.67 3.30
CA ALA A 98 17.21 1.71 3.14
C ALA A 98 16.78 1.53 1.69
N ILE A 99 15.58 0.97 1.54
CA ILE A 99 14.86 0.85 0.27
C ILE A 99 13.48 1.50 0.38
N ARG A 100 12.92 1.89 -0.78
CA ARG A 100 11.53 2.31 -0.93
C ARG A 100 10.75 1.18 -1.62
N LEU A 101 9.57 0.86 -1.11
CA LEU A 101 8.70 -0.16 -1.71
C LEU A 101 7.22 0.17 -1.55
N ALA A 102 6.43 -0.29 -2.51
CA ALA A 102 4.98 -0.33 -2.44
C ALA A 102 4.49 -1.44 -1.50
N ASP A 103 3.37 -1.21 -0.84
CA ASP A 103 2.58 -2.21 -0.13
C ASP A 103 2.14 -3.35 -1.07
N ALA A 104 2.40 -4.59 -0.67
CA ALA A 104 2.09 -5.79 -1.46
C ALA A 104 0.58 -6.08 -1.60
N TYR A 105 -0.25 -5.46 -0.76
CA TYR A 105 -1.71 -5.60 -0.74
C TYR A 105 -2.42 -4.39 -1.37
N THR A 106 -1.68 -3.41 -1.92
CA THR A 106 -2.29 -2.31 -2.66
C THR A 106 -3.02 -2.84 -3.90
N ARG A 107 -4.22 -2.30 -4.16
CA ARG A 107 -5.06 -2.74 -5.31
C ARG A 107 -4.72 -2.00 -6.60
N LYS A 108 -3.99 -0.89 -6.49
CA LYS A 108 -3.59 -0.02 -7.58
C LYS A 108 -2.23 0.58 -7.26
N ILE A 109 -1.37 0.61 -8.27
CA ILE A 109 -0.05 1.20 -8.17
C ILE A 109 0.06 2.40 -9.10
N LEU A 110 1.05 3.24 -8.85
CA LEU A 110 1.56 4.22 -9.80
C LEU A 110 2.96 3.76 -10.20
N ASP A 111 3.18 3.69 -11.50
CA ASP A 111 4.42 3.24 -12.13
C ASP A 111 5.03 4.41 -12.91
N PRO A 112 6.22 4.91 -12.51
CA PRO A 112 6.80 6.08 -13.15
C PRO A 112 7.22 5.83 -14.60
N ASP A 113 7.51 4.58 -14.95
CA ASP A 113 8.03 4.19 -16.26
C ASP A 113 6.90 3.87 -17.23
N ASN A 114 5.78 3.33 -16.73
CA ASN A 114 4.66 2.86 -17.57
C ASN A 114 3.46 3.82 -17.59
N ASP A 115 3.11 4.48 -16.48
CA ASP A 115 1.94 5.38 -16.40
C ASP A 115 1.93 6.49 -17.46
N PRO A 116 3.07 7.11 -17.85
CA PRO A 116 3.08 8.16 -18.87
C PRO A 116 2.58 7.70 -20.25
N SER A 117 2.58 6.39 -20.52
CA SER A 117 2.10 5.81 -21.78
C SER A 117 0.59 5.56 -21.79
N ILE A 118 -0.09 5.68 -20.64
CA ILE A 118 -1.53 5.46 -20.52
C ILE A 118 -2.26 6.72 -20.98
N SER A 119 -3.13 6.58 -21.99
CA SER A 119 -3.89 7.73 -22.48
C SER A 119 -4.94 8.18 -21.46
N ALA A 120 -5.16 9.49 -21.38
CA ALA A 120 -6.21 10.06 -20.51
C ALA A 120 -7.64 9.59 -20.85
N SER A 121 -7.86 9.10 -22.08
CA SER A 121 -9.14 8.48 -22.48
C SER A 121 -9.35 7.09 -21.86
N THR A 122 -8.26 6.39 -21.54
CA THR A 122 -8.26 5.03 -20.97
C THR A 122 -8.28 5.09 -19.45
N TYR A 123 -7.49 5.99 -18.88
CA TYR A 123 -7.41 6.21 -17.44
C TYR A 123 -7.85 7.64 -17.14
N THR A 124 -9.11 7.78 -16.74
CA THR A 124 -9.75 9.07 -16.47
C THR A 124 -9.54 9.56 -15.03
N ASP A 125 -8.92 8.75 -14.19
CA ASP A 125 -8.61 9.12 -12.81
C ASP A 125 -7.52 10.20 -12.75
N ASN A 126 -7.66 11.14 -11.81
CA ASN A 126 -6.72 12.26 -11.67
C ASN A 126 -5.49 11.94 -10.82
N LYS A 127 -5.22 10.67 -10.50
CA LYS A 127 -4.08 10.30 -9.67
C LYS A 127 -2.83 10.15 -10.51
N THR A 128 -1.89 11.07 -10.31
CA THR A 128 -0.60 11.10 -10.99
C THR A 128 0.53 10.60 -10.09
N TYR A 129 1.60 10.15 -10.73
CA TYR A 129 2.82 9.76 -10.04
C TYR A 129 3.39 10.94 -9.21
N PRO A 130 3.69 10.76 -7.91
CA PRO A 130 4.12 11.82 -7.02
C PRO A 130 5.59 12.19 -7.21
N THR A 131 5.94 13.48 -7.17
CA THR A 131 7.32 13.97 -7.34
C THR A 131 8.33 13.37 -6.35
N GLY A 132 7.88 12.96 -5.15
CA GLY A 132 8.73 12.33 -4.12
C GLY A 132 8.79 10.80 -4.17
N GLY A 133 8.07 10.16 -5.10
CA GLY A 133 8.03 8.70 -5.22
C GLY A 133 9.31 8.13 -5.84
N VAL A 134 9.72 6.94 -5.41
CA VAL A 134 10.88 6.22 -5.95
C VAL A 134 10.49 4.79 -6.33
N GLY A 135 10.40 4.49 -7.63
CA GLY A 135 9.93 3.19 -8.11
C GLY A 135 8.40 3.05 -7.96
N ILE A 136 7.92 1.84 -7.69
CA ILE A 136 6.47 1.58 -7.60
C ILE A 136 5.87 2.23 -6.36
N VAL A 137 4.76 2.94 -6.53
CA VAL A 137 4.05 3.66 -5.47
C VAL A 137 2.68 3.02 -5.25
N SER A 138 2.31 2.78 -3.98
CA SER A 138 0.98 2.27 -3.62
C SER A 138 -0.04 3.38 -3.61
N THR A 139 -1.30 3.03 -3.89
CA THR A 139 -2.43 3.92 -3.61
C THR A 139 -3.45 3.29 -2.66
N PHE A 140 -4.27 4.15 -2.05
CA PHE A 140 -5.51 3.74 -1.40
C PHE A 140 -6.54 4.87 -1.43
N LYS A 141 -7.82 4.48 -1.37
CA LYS A 141 -8.96 5.37 -1.24
C LYS A 141 -9.90 4.76 -0.20
N ILE A 142 -10.30 5.54 0.79
CA ILE A 142 -11.15 5.06 1.89
C ILE A 142 -12.54 4.71 1.36
N GLN A 143 -13.13 5.63 0.58
CA GLN A 143 -14.39 5.43 -0.10
C GLN A 143 -14.12 4.98 -1.53
N GLU A 144 -14.06 3.67 -1.74
CA GLU A 144 -13.87 3.06 -3.06
C GLU A 144 -15.05 3.36 -3.99
N ASP A 145 -14.77 3.47 -5.29
CA ASP A 145 -15.80 3.64 -6.30
C ASP A 145 -16.55 2.33 -6.52
N SER A 146 -17.89 2.42 -6.56
CA SER A 146 -18.74 1.24 -6.74
C SER A 146 -18.83 0.87 -8.23
N TYR A 147 -18.47 -0.38 -8.56
CA TYR A 147 -18.70 -0.93 -9.88
C TYR A 147 -20.03 -1.71 -9.93
N ASN A 148 -20.96 -1.22 -10.74
CA ASN A 148 -22.23 -1.90 -10.96
C ASN A 148 -22.07 -2.99 -12.03
N TRP A 149 -22.00 -4.24 -11.58
CA TRP A 149 -21.91 -5.41 -12.47
C TRP A 149 -23.12 -5.50 -13.41
N LYS A 150 -22.87 -5.57 -14.71
CA LYS A 150 -23.94 -5.70 -15.72
C LYS A 150 -24.52 -7.10 -15.84
N ASN A 151 -23.71 -8.12 -15.55
CA ASN A 151 -24.12 -9.51 -15.58
C ASN A 151 -23.74 -10.19 -14.26
N THR A 152 -24.75 -10.56 -13.48
CA THR A 152 -24.60 -11.21 -12.17
C THR A 152 -25.07 -12.67 -12.19
N SER A 153 -25.57 -13.14 -13.33
CA SER A 153 -26.21 -14.46 -13.47
C SER A 153 -25.45 -15.42 -14.38
N PHE A 154 -24.24 -15.04 -14.85
CA PHE A 154 -23.40 -15.92 -15.65
C PHE A 154 -23.13 -17.25 -14.93
N LYS A 155 -23.35 -18.35 -15.64
CA LYS A 155 -23.06 -19.71 -15.20
C LYS A 155 -22.38 -20.47 -16.34
N ILE A 156 -21.35 -21.23 -15.99
CA ILE A 156 -20.78 -22.22 -16.90
C ILE A 156 -21.80 -23.37 -17.01
N ALA A 157 -22.25 -23.68 -18.23
CA ALA A 157 -23.28 -24.69 -18.47
C ALA A 157 -22.74 -26.12 -18.32
N ASP A 158 -21.56 -26.40 -18.87
CA ASP A 158 -20.87 -27.67 -18.75
C ASP A 158 -19.36 -27.40 -18.61
N LYS A 159 -18.81 -27.74 -17.45
CA LYS A 159 -17.39 -27.53 -17.14
C LYS A 159 -16.48 -28.52 -17.86
N ASP A 160 -17.03 -29.65 -18.32
CA ASP A 160 -16.27 -30.72 -18.99
C ASP A 160 -16.21 -30.48 -20.52
N ASN A 161 -16.93 -29.46 -21.02
CA ASN A 161 -16.98 -29.09 -22.44
C ASN A 161 -16.63 -27.61 -22.68
N LEU A 162 -15.52 -27.15 -22.09
CA LEU A 162 -14.99 -25.81 -22.27
C LEU A 162 -14.05 -25.72 -23.49
N VAL A 163 -14.21 -24.68 -24.29
CA VAL A 163 -13.18 -24.25 -25.27
C VAL A 163 -12.51 -23.00 -24.72
N ILE A 164 -11.24 -23.12 -24.31
CA ILE A 164 -10.48 -22.05 -23.66
C ILE A 164 -9.67 -21.28 -24.70
N TYR A 165 -9.79 -19.96 -24.68
CA TYR A 165 -8.98 -19.05 -25.49
C TYR A 165 -8.02 -18.28 -24.58
N GLU A 166 -6.73 -18.53 -24.74
CA GLU A 166 -5.69 -17.69 -24.15
C GLU A 166 -5.51 -16.44 -25.02
N MET A 167 -5.66 -15.26 -24.42
CA MET A 167 -5.50 -13.98 -25.10
C MET A 167 -4.47 -13.13 -24.38
N LEU A 168 -3.72 -12.35 -25.14
CA LEU A 168 -2.78 -11.37 -24.62
C LEU A 168 -3.37 -9.97 -24.72
N LEU A 169 -3.81 -9.43 -23.59
CA LEU A 169 -4.15 -8.01 -23.47
C LEU A 169 -2.87 -7.18 -23.40
N ARG A 170 -2.78 -6.12 -24.20
CA ARG A 170 -1.63 -5.20 -24.26
C ARG A 170 -2.12 -3.77 -24.28
#